data_AF-A0A8X6WSD9-F1
#
_entry.id   AF-A0A8X6WSD9-F1
#
_cell.length_a   1.000
_cell.length_b   1.000
_cell.length_c   1.000
_cell.angle_alpha   90.00
_cell.angle_beta   90.00
_cell.angle_gamma   90.00
#
_symmetry.space_group_name_H-M   'P 1'
#
loop_
_entity.id
_entity.type
_entity.pdbx_description
1 polymer ?
#
loop_
_entity_poly.entity_id
_entity_poly.type
_entity_poly.pdbx_seq_one_letter_code
_entity_poly.pdbx_strand_id
1 'polypeptide(L)'
;MNPEIASDKQSIVDVLCKDSYGNTYIAEMQLAKDKSFEKQDTTDEDLRKIAEKSPIIKLAYDELDKFHWNEKDLVACEERVMDLQKEAAIWEQRLDDATQKGIQIGHEKGRAEGRKEEKIEVAKNLLKAGVSINISYHK
;
A
#
# COMPACT_ATOMS: atom_id res chain seq x y z
N MET A 1 52.02 13.35 10.41
CA MET A 1 50.86 13.05 9.55
C MET A 1 50.09 14.35 9.39
N ASN A 2 50.03 14.88 8.17
CA ASN A 2 49.40 16.16 7.87
C ASN A 2 47.88 15.94 7.66
N PRO A 3 46.98 16.57 8.44
CA PRO A 3 45.54 16.32 8.40
C PRO A 3 44.83 16.78 7.11
N GLU A 4 45.52 17.45 6.19
CA GLU A 4 44.93 17.93 4.94
C GLU A 4 44.61 16.82 3.93
N ILE A 5 45.24 15.64 4.00
CA ILE A 5 44.98 14.54 3.05
C ILE A 5 43.70 13.77 3.42
N ALA A 6 43.15 13.96 4.63
CA ALA A 6 41.96 13.26 5.08
C ALA A 6 40.65 13.95 4.65
N SER A 7 40.69 15.21 4.19
CA SER A 7 39.49 16.00 3.90
C SER A 7 38.97 15.90 2.46
N ASP A 8 39.72 15.29 1.54
CA ASP A 8 39.37 15.25 0.11
C ASP A 8 38.72 13.94 -0.37
N LYS A 9 38.49 12.97 0.52
CA LYS A 9 37.78 11.72 0.18
C LYS A 9 36.30 11.86 0.51
N GLN A 10 35.50 12.36 -0.44
CA GLN A 10 34.07 12.59 -0.23
C GLN A 10 33.19 11.33 -0.26
N SER A 11 33.70 10.18 -0.71
CA SER A 11 33.02 8.88 -0.64
C SER A 11 33.99 7.78 -1.09
N ILE A 12 33.98 6.64 -0.40
CA ILE A 12 34.64 5.39 -0.81
C ILE A 12 33.53 4.36 -0.99
N VAL A 13 33.42 3.79 -2.19
CA VAL A 13 32.51 2.67 -2.46
C VAL A 13 33.37 1.46 -2.82
N ASP A 14 33.27 0.42 -2.00
CA ASP A 14 33.93 -0.86 -2.22
C ASP A 14 32.95 -1.81 -2.89
N VAL A 15 33.20 -2.16 -4.15
CA VAL A 15 32.37 -3.11 -4.89
C VAL A 15 33.09 -4.45 -4.98
N LEU A 16 32.47 -5.49 -4.43
CA LEU A 16 32.95 -6.87 -4.58
C LEU A 16 32.54 -7.39 -5.97
N CYS A 17 33.53 -7.65 -6.82
CA CYS A 17 33.34 -8.10 -8.19
C CYS A 17 33.84 -9.54 -8.36
N LYS A 18 33.18 -10.29 -9.24
CA LYS A 18 33.61 -11.63 -9.67
C LYS A 18 33.66 -11.66 -11.19
N ASP A 19 34.79 -12.04 -11.77
CA ASP A 19 34.93 -12.15 -13.23
C ASP A 19 34.28 -13.44 -13.78
N SER A 20 34.25 -13.54 -15.11
CA SER A 20 33.74 -14.72 -15.84
C SER A 20 34.55 -15.99 -15.63
N TYR A 21 35.77 -15.89 -15.09
CA TYR A 21 36.63 -17.03 -14.74
C TYR A 21 36.52 -17.42 -13.25
N GLY A 22 35.72 -16.68 -12.47
CA GLY A 22 35.43 -16.93 -11.07
C GLY A 22 36.38 -16.25 -10.09
N ASN A 23 37.31 -15.41 -10.55
CA ASN A 23 38.21 -14.67 -9.68
C ASN A 23 37.44 -13.53 -9.01
N THR A 24 37.68 -13.35 -7.71
CA THR A 24 37.00 -12.34 -6.91
C THR A 24 37.97 -11.23 -6.55
N TYR A 25 37.59 -9.98 -6.76
CA TYR A 25 38.39 -8.80 -6.44
C TYR A 25 37.51 -7.69 -5.89
N ILE A 26 38.12 -6.81 -5.08
CA ILE A 26 37.46 -5.62 -4.55
C ILE A 26 37.90 -4.46 -5.44
N ALA A 27 36.93 -3.81 -6.09
CA ALA A 27 37.16 -2.58 -6.83
C ALA A 27 36.85 -1.40 -5.90
N GLU A 28 37.89 -0.72 -5.44
CA GLU A 28 37.77 0.52 -4.68
C GLU A 28 37.62 1.71 -5.66
N MET A 29 36.53 2.46 -5.56
CA MET A 29 36.33 3.67 -6.36
C MET A 29 36.45 4.91 -5.48
N GLN A 30 37.36 5.82 -5.86
CA GLN A 30 37.60 7.09 -5.16
C GLN A 30 37.24 8.26 -6.08
N LEU A 31 36.39 9.18 -5.61
CA LEU A 31 36.13 10.46 -6.28
C LEU A 31 37.27 11.44 -5.96
N ALA A 32 38.18 11.65 -6.91
CA ALA A 32 39.18 12.71 -6.83
C ALA A 32 38.63 14.01 -7.45
N LYS A 33 38.65 15.11 -6.70
CA LYS A 33 38.38 16.44 -7.24
C LYS A 33 39.62 16.99 -7.92
N ASP A 34 39.88 16.57 -9.17
CA ASP A 34 40.88 17.26 -9.98
C ASP A 34 40.33 18.63 -10.41
N LYS A 35 41.01 19.70 -9.97
CA LYS A 35 40.70 21.11 -10.30
C LYS A 35 40.83 21.44 -11.79
N SER A 36 41.22 20.49 -12.63
CA SER A 36 41.34 20.63 -14.09
C SER A 36 40.07 20.24 -14.86
N PHE A 37 39.05 19.68 -14.19
CA PHE A 37 37.75 19.49 -14.82
C PHE A 37 36.87 20.71 -14.55
N GLU A 38 36.96 21.71 -15.42
CA GLU A 38 35.88 22.71 -15.52
C GLU A 38 34.57 21.94 -15.71
N LYS A 39 33.65 22.08 -14.74
CA LYS A 39 32.27 21.63 -14.92
C LYS A 39 31.69 22.42 -16.08
N GLN A 40 31.72 21.84 -17.27
CA GLN A 40 30.82 22.25 -18.33
C GLN A 40 29.42 21.90 -17.82
N ASP A 41 28.58 22.91 -17.65
CA ASP A 41 27.15 22.75 -17.37
C ASP A 41 26.53 21.96 -18.53
N THR A 42 26.57 20.63 -18.42
CA THR A 42 26.09 19.71 -19.45
C THR A 42 24.59 19.65 -19.28
N THR A 43 23.84 20.18 -20.25
CA THR A 43 22.38 20.18 -20.17
C THR A 43 21.83 18.77 -20.42
N ASP A 44 20.59 18.50 -20.02
CA ASP A 44 19.96 17.18 -20.29
C ASP A 44 19.98 16.84 -21.79
N GLU A 45 19.92 17.86 -22.65
CA GLU A 45 20.02 17.68 -24.08
C GLU A 45 21.43 17.31 -24.55
N ASP A 46 22.47 17.83 -23.91
CA ASP A 46 23.85 17.44 -24.19
C ASP A 46 24.11 15.99 -23.75
N LEU A 47 23.53 15.58 -22.61
CA LEU A 47 23.58 14.20 -22.13
C LEU A 47 22.87 13.24 -23.09
N ARG A 48 21.68 13.60 -23.60
CA ARG A 48 20.97 12.83 -24.64
C ARG A 48 21.82 12.67 -25.91
N LYS A 49 22.46 13.76 -26.38
CA LYS A 49 23.36 13.72 -27.56
C LYS A 49 24.59 12.85 -27.34
N ILE A 50 25.07 12.71 -26.11
CA ILE A 50 26.19 11.82 -25.76
C ILE A 50 25.71 10.37 -25.66
N ALA A 51 24.55 10.14 -25.04
CA ALA A 51 23.93 8.83 -24.93
C ALA A 51 23.65 8.22 -26.29
N GLU A 52 23.11 8.99 -27.23
CA GLU A 52 22.82 8.54 -28.61
C GLU A 52 24.06 8.12 -29.40
N LYS A 53 25.25 8.62 -29.05
CA LYS A 53 26.51 8.29 -29.75
C LYS A 53 27.04 6.89 -29.41
N SER A 54 26.54 6.25 -28.35
CA SER A 54 26.98 4.92 -27.95
C SER A 54 25.80 4.06 -27.48
N PRO A 55 25.56 2.90 -28.11
CA PRO A 55 24.47 2.00 -27.71
C PRO A 55 24.49 1.61 -26.23
N ILE A 56 25.69 1.47 -25.65
CA ILE A 56 25.87 1.11 -24.23
C ILE A 56 25.52 2.30 -23.32
N ILE A 57 25.92 3.52 -23.69
CA ILE A 57 25.63 4.72 -22.91
C ILE A 57 24.15 5.06 -22.99
N LYS A 58 23.52 4.89 -24.17
CA LYS A 58 22.07 5.00 -24.32
C LYS A 58 21.32 4.04 -23.42
N LEU A 59 21.71 2.77 -23.40
CA LEU A 59 21.06 1.78 -22.54
C LEU A 59 21.17 2.14 -21.05
N ALA A 60 22.34 2.63 -20.61
CA ALA A 60 22.54 3.09 -19.23
C ALA A 60 21.73 4.36 -18.92
N TYR A 61 21.64 5.30 -19.85
CA TYR A 61 20.86 6.54 -19.71
C TYR A 61 19.36 6.25 -19.69
N ASP A 62 18.84 5.43 -20.60
CA ASP A 62 17.44 5.01 -20.63
C ASP A 62 17.05 4.25 -19.35
N GLU A 63 17.97 3.45 -18.79
CA GLU A 63 17.73 2.76 -17.51
C GLU A 63 17.75 3.72 -16.31
N LEU A 64 18.60 4.74 -16.34
CA LEU A 64 18.62 5.80 -15.31
C LEU A 64 17.43 6.76 -15.44
N ASP A 65 16.95 7.06 -16.64
CA ASP A 65 15.76 7.89 -16.89
C ASP A 65 14.49 7.24 -16.31
N LYS A 66 14.43 5.90 -16.27
CA LYS A 66 13.38 5.18 -15.53
C LYS A 66 13.38 5.47 -14.03
N PHE A 67 14.52 5.85 -13.45
CA PHE A 67 14.63 6.29 -12.05
C PHE A 67 14.35 7.78 -11.86
N HIS A 68 14.23 8.57 -12.93
CA HIS A 68 13.83 9.98 -12.88
C HIS A 68 12.30 10.13 -12.82
N TRP A 69 11.63 9.41 -11.92
CA TRP A 69 10.33 9.88 -11.46
C TRP A 69 10.60 11.17 -10.68
N ASN A 70 10.13 12.30 -11.20
CA ASN A 70 10.20 13.56 -10.49
C ASN A 70 9.36 13.44 -9.20
N GLU A 71 9.68 14.21 -8.16
CA GLU A 71 8.95 14.23 -6.88
C GLU A 71 7.43 14.35 -7.08
N LYS A 72 7.01 15.06 -8.13
CA LYS A 72 5.60 15.18 -8.55
C LYS A 72 4.96 13.86 -8.99
N ASP A 73 5.67 13.02 -9.73
CA ASP A 73 5.16 11.74 -10.23
C ASP A 73 5.08 10.71 -9.09
N LEU A 74 6.01 10.79 -8.14
CA LEU A 74 5.97 9.99 -6.91
C LEU A 74 4.77 10.39 -6.04
N VAL A 75 4.57 11.69 -5.79
CA VAL A 75 3.42 12.20 -5.03
C VAL A 75 2.11 11.83 -5.71
N ALA A 76 1.99 11.95 -7.03
CA ALA A 76 0.79 11.54 -7.76
C ALA A 76 0.53 10.02 -7.69
N CYS A 77 1.59 9.21 -7.57
CA CYS A 77 1.45 7.78 -7.30
C CYS A 77 0.99 7.51 -5.86
N GLU A 78 1.59 8.18 -4.87
CA GLU A 78 1.25 8.04 -3.46
C GLU A 78 -0.19 8.49 -3.16
N GLU A 79 -0.62 9.64 -3.69
CA GLU A 79 -1.98 10.16 -3.56
C GLU A 79 -3.01 9.16 -4.12
N ARG A 80 -2.75 8.61 -5.30
CA ARG A 80 -3.63 7.61 -5.93
C ARG A 80 -3.69 6.30 -5.13
N VAL A 81 -2.58 5.87 -4.54
CA VAL A 81 -2.57 4.71 -3.63
C VAL A 81 -3.39 5.00 -2.38
N MET A 82 -3.21 6.18 -1.77
CA MET A 82 -3.99 6.61 -0.61
C MET A 82 -5.49 6.68 -0.91
N ASP A 83 -5.89 7.19 -2.07
CA ASP A 83 -7.31 7.29 -2.44
C ASP A 83 -7.93 5.91 -2.64
N LEU A 84 -7.23 4.98 -3.31
CA LEU A 84 -7.67 3.59 -3.41
C LEU A 84 -7.82 2.93 -2.02
N GLN A 85 -6.90 3.21 -1.10
CA GLN A 85 -6.98 2.71 0.28
C GLN A 85 -8.17 3.30 1.04
N LYS A 86 -8.44 4.60 0.91
CA LYS A 86 -9.62 5.25 1.50
C LYS A 86 -10.91 4.66 0.95
N GLU A 87 -10.99 4.48 -0.37
CA GLU A 87 -12.15 3.85 -1.02
C GLU A 87 -12.36 2.43 -0.49
N ALA A 88 -11.30 1.63 -0.39
CA ALA A 88 -11.36 0.28 0.16
C ALA A 88 -11.88 0.27 1.62
N ALA A 89 -11.37 1.17 2.47
CA ALA A 89 -11.83 1.28 3.86
C ALA A 89 -13.31 1.69 3.96
N ILE A 90 -13.77 2.61 3.11
CA ILE A 90 -15.19 2.99 3.04
C ILE A 90 -16.04 1.79 2.62
N TRP A 91 -15.57 0.99 1.66
CA TRP A 91 -16.28 -0.20 1.20
C TRP A 91 -16.35 -1.28 2.28
N GLU A 92 -15.25 -1.53 2.99
CA GLU A 92 -15.21 -2.47 4.12
C GLU A 92 -16.19 -2.06 5.21
N GLN A 93 -16.16 -0.79 5.64
CA GLN A 93 -17.10 -0.26 6.62
C GLN A 93 -18.57 -0.44 6.18
N ARG A 94 -18.88 -0.18 4.90
CA ARG A 94 -20.25 -0.36 4.37
C ARG A 94 -20.69 -1.82 4.41
N LEU A 95 -19.77 -2.75 4.16
CA LEU A 95 -20.05 -4.19 4.19
C LEU A 95 -20.33 -4.65 5.63
N ASP A 96 -19.54 -4.17 6.59
CA ASP A 96 -19.72 -4.45 8.02
C ASP A 96 -21.05 -3.90 8.52
N ASP A 97 -21.37 -2.65 8.19
CA ASP A 97 -22.64 -2.02 8.52
C ASP A 97 -23.83 -2.81 7.96
N ALA A 98 -23.74 -3.26 6.70
CA ALA A 98 -24.77 -4.07 6.07
C ALA A 98 -24.94 -5.42 6.76
N THR A 99 -23.84 -6.07 7.14
CA THR A 99 -23.83 -7.35 7.86
C THR A 99 -24.44 -7.19 9.25
N GLN A 100 -24.02 -6.18 10.01
CA GLN A 100 -24.55 -5.90 11.34
C GLN A 100 -26.04 -5.59 11.30
N LYS A 101 -26.49 -4.76 10.35
CA LYS A 101 -27.93 -4.48 10.13
C LYS A 101 -28.69 -5.75 9.80
N GLY A 102 -28.14 -6.62 8.94
CA GLY A 102 -28.72 -7.91 8.60
C GLY A 102 -28.92 -8.79 9.83
N ILE A 103 -27.90 -8.91 10.68
CA ILE A 103 -27.94 -9.66 11.94
C ILE A 103 -29.01 -9.09 12.88
N GLN A 104 -29.03 -7.75 13.06
CA GLN A 104 -29.98 -7.10 13.94
C GLN A 104 -31.43 -7.32 13.47
N ILE A 105 -31.71 -7.10 12.18
CA ILE A 105 -33.03 -7.33 11.59
C ILE A 105 -33.45 -8.80 11.75
N GLY A 106 -32.54 -9.73 11.48
CA GLY A 106 -32.79 -11.16 11.66
C GLY A 106 -33.12 -11.51 13.11
N HIS A 107 -32.35 -10.99 14.06
CA HIS A 107 -32.59 -11.18 15.49
C HIS A 107 -33.95 -10.61 15.92
N GLU A 108 -34.31 -9.41 15.49
CA GLU A 108 -35.59 -8.78 15.82
C GLU A 108 -36.78 -9.56 15.26
N LYS A 109 -36.71 -9.98 13.99
CA LYS A 109 -37.74 -10.81 13.36
C LYS A 109 -37.88 -12.15 14.07
N GLY A 110 -36.78 -12.86 14.28
CA GLY A 110 -36.79 -14.16 14.97
C GLY A 110 -37.36 -14.07 16.39
N ARG A 111 -37.02 -13.02 17.15
CA ARG A 111 -37.61 -12.77 18.47
C ARG A 111 -39.12 -12.51 18.39
N ALA A 112 -39.58 -11.77 17.37
CA ALA A 112 -41.00 -11.46 17.21
C ALA A 112 -41.82 -12.70 16.80
N GLU A 113 -41.29 -13.51 15.88
CA GLU A 113 -41.89 -14.77 15.44
C GLU A 113 -41.94 -15.79 16.58
N GLY A 114 -40.81 -16.01 17.26
CA GLY A 114 -40.74 -16.93 18.40
C GLY A 114 -41.73 -16.56 19.52
N ARG A 115 -41.91 -15.28 19.84
CA ARG A 115 -42.93 -14.84 20.82
C ARG A 115 -44.36 -15.12 20.37
N LYS A 116 -44.66 -15.08 19.07
CA LYS A 116 -45.99 -15.43 18.56
C LYS A 116 -46.21 -16.94 18.63
N GLU A 117 -45.21 -17.72 18.24
CA GLU A 117 -45.25 -19.18 18.30
C GLU A 117 -45.42 -19.67 19.75
N GLU A 118 -44.64 -19.12 20.67
CA GLU A 118 -44.74 -19.39 22.11
C GLU A 118 -46.16 -19.09 22.64
N LYS A 119 -46.73 -17.92 22.31
CA LYS A 119 -48.09 -17.57 22.71
C LYS A 119 -49.14 -18.56 22.17
N ILE A 120 -48.99 -18.96 20.91
CA ILE A 120 -49.89 -19.93 20.28
C ILE A 120 -49.74 -21.31 20.94
N GLU A 121 -48.53 -21.73 21.24
CA GLU A 121 -48.24 -23.00 21.90
C GLU A 121 -48.80 -23.03 23.33
N VAL A 122 -48.59 -21.97 24.11
CA VAL A 122 -49.18 -21.81 25.45
C VAL A 122 -50.69 -21.89 25.38
N ALA A 123 -51.33 -21.17 24.44
CA ALA A 123 -52.78 -21.23 24.26
C ALA A 123 -53.28 -22.64 23.92
N LYS A 124 -52.60 -23.35 23.01
CA LYS A 124 -52.91 -24.76 22.68
C LYS A 124 -52.78 -25.68 23.89
N ASN A 125 -51.76 -25.49 24.72
CA ASN A 125 -51.51 -26.31 25.91
C ASN A 125 -52.55 -26.06 26.99
N LEU A 126 -52.94 -24.79 27.23
CA LEU A 126 -54.02 -24.45 28.17
C LEU A 126 -55.36 -25.05 27.76
N LEU A 127 -55.69 -25.02 26.46
CA LEU A 127 -56.90 -25.65 25.93
C LEU A 127 -56.89 -27.16 26.16
N LYS A 128 -55.77 -27.84 25.91
CA LYS A 128 -55.63 -29.28 26.18
C LYS A 128 -55.76 -29.63 27.66
N ALA A 129 -55.30 -28.74 28.54
CA ALA A 129 -55.41 -28.91 29.98
C ALA A 129 -56.83 -28.66 30.52
N GLY A 130 -57.81 -28.31 29.67
CA GLY A 130 -59.20 -28.09 30.07
C GLY A 130 -59.43 -26.80 30.85
N VAL A 131 -58.51 -25.82 30.76
CA VAL A 131 -58.64 -24.54 31.46
C VAL A 131 -59.75 -23.72 30.81
N SER A 132 -60.82 -23.42 31.56
CA SER A 132 -61.92 -22.57 31.10
C SER A 132 -61.49 -21.10 31.03
N ILE A 133 -61.52 -20.50 29.84
CA ILE A 133 -61.21 -19.08 29.64
C ILE A 133 -62.50 -18.27 29.79
N ASN A 134 -62.60 -17.48 30.87
CA ASN A 134 -63.72 -16.55 31.07
C ASN A 134 -63.32 -15.16 30.53
N ILE A 135 -63.97 -14.72 29.45
CA ILE A 135 -63.69 -13.43 28.81
C ILE A 135 -64.72 -12.42 29.33
N SER A 136 -64.34 -11.64 30.33
CA SER A 136 -65.16 -10.53 30.83
C SER A 136 -64.93 -9.28 29.99
N TYR A 137 -65.93 -8.88 29.20
CA TYR A 137 -65.93 -7.58 28.51
C TYR A 137 -66.34 -6.48 29.50
N HIS A 138 -65.44 -5.55 29.79
CA HIS A 138 -65.82 -4.27 30.39
C HIS A 138 -66.03 -3.27 29.25
N LYS A 139 -67.28 -2.83 29.11
CA LYS A 139 -67.72 -1.84 28.13
C LYS A 139 -67.61 -0.44 28.73
#